data_AF-A0AAN8Z7N8-F1
#
_entry.id   AF-A0AAN8Z7N8-F1
#
_cell.length_a   1.000
_cell.length_b   1.000
_cell.length_c   1.000
_cell.angle_alpha   90.00
_cell.angle_beta   90.00
_cell.angle_gamma   90.00
#
_symmetry.space_group_name_H-M   'P 1'
#
loop_
_entity.id
_entity.type
_entity.pdbx_description
1 polymer ?
#
loop_
_entity_poly.entity_id
_entity_poly.type
_entity_poly.pdbx_seq_one_letter_code
_entity_poly.pdbx_strand_id
1 'polypeptide(L)'
;MAKQENNLLVGARPMTGGDGPNSYARNSVHQKGLVDAAKQMINEAIANEFDIKNQIFDFSSNPCFKIADFGCSVGPNTFISVQNIIDVVKSKYQLFNLTSSNSIGYIPEFQVFFNDYIDNDFNTLLKSLPPSRNYHVAAVPGSFHGRLFPKSTLHFMYTSSALHWLSRVPQEVVDKSSPAWNKGKIYCTGTSKQVSDAYFGQFKTDMDSFLNARAQELVIGGLLCLVMFGLPNGI
;
A
#
# COMPACT_ATOMS: atom_id res chain seq x y z
N MET A 1 -20.22 -27.10 -16.30
CA MET A 1 -20.39 -26.37 -15.02
C MET A 1 -19.07 -26.09 -14.27
N ALA A 2 -17.99 -26.86 -14.46
CA ALA A 2 -16.70 -26.64 -13.77
C ALA A 2 -15.93 -25.34 -14.13
N LYS A 3 -16.30 -24.62 -15.20
CA LYS A 3 -15.60 -23.38 -15.61
C LYS A 3 -16.03 -22.13 -14.82
N GLN A 4 -17.15 -22.19 -14.08
CA GLN A 4 -17.70 -21.02 -13.37
C GLN A 4 -17.22 -20.94 -11.90
N GLU A 5 -16.77 -22.05 -11.32
CA GLU A 5 -16.29 -22.10 -9.92
C GLU A 5 -14.87 -21.53 -9.75
N ASN A 6 -14.02 -21.58 -10.78
CA ASN A 6 -12.65 -21.05 -10.69
C ASN A 6 -12.55 -19.52 -10.60
N ASN A 7 -13.56 -18.78 -11.08
CA ASN A 7 -13.55 -17.30 -11.02
C ASN A 7 -13.92 -16.74 -9.64
N LEU A 8 -14.47 -17.55 -8.73
CA LEU A 8 -14.81 -17.10 -7.36
C LEU A 8 -13.58 -17.07 -6.44
N LEU A 9 -12.56 -17.86 -6.77
CA LEU A 9 -11.40 -18.10 -5.93
C LEU A 9 -10.35 -17.01 -6.13
N VAL A 10 -10.07 -16.63 -7.37
CA VAL A 10 -9.04 -15.64 -7.72
C VAL A 10 -9.71 -14.46 -8.43
N GLY A 11 -9.55 -13.25 -7.92
CA GLY A 11 -10.11 -12.08 -8.60
C GLY A 11 -9.77 -10.76 -7.93
N ALA A 12 -9.42 -9.78 -8.75
CA ALA A 12 -9.28 -8.39 -8.35
C ALA A 12 -10.62 -7.87 -7.80
N ARG A 13 -10.58 -7.21 -6.64
CA ARG A 13 -11.76 -6.60 -6.01
C ARG A 13 -11.47 -5.13 -5.69
N PRO A 14 -11.28 -4.27 -6.71
CA PRO A 14 -11.08 -2.85 -6.48
C PRO A 14 -12.33 -2.22 -5.86
N MET A 15 -12.17 -1.04 -5.30
CA MET A 15 -13.29 -0.29 -4.72
C MET A 15 -14.19 0.29 -5.82
N THR A 16 -15.43 0.64 -5.46
CA THR A 16 -16.37 1.31 -6.39
C THR A 16 -15.78 2.62 -6.91
N GLY A 17 -15.51 2.67 -8.22
CA GLY A 17 -14.99 3.86 -8.90
C GLY A 17 -15.97 5.02 -9.04
N GLY A 18 -15.54 6.06 -9.75
CA GLY A 18 -16.28 7.30 -9.95
C GLY A 18 -16.26 8.26 -8.75
N ASP A 19 -17.02 9.33 -8.87
CA ASP A 19 -17.17 10.42 -7.90
C ASP A 19 -18.63 10.61 -7.43
N GLY A 20 -19.52 9.68 -7.82
CA GLY A 20 -20.93 9.68 -7.43
C GLY A 20 -21.16 9.39 -5.94
N PRO A 21 -22.41 9.49 -5.45
CA PRO A 21 -22.75 9.34 -4.04
C PRO A 21 -22.41 7.95 -3.45
N ASN A 22 -22.33 6.91 -4.27
CA ASN A 22 -21.97 5.54 -3.86
C ASN A 22 -20.50 5.18 -4.16
N SER A 23 -19.71 6.13 -4.67
CA SER A 23 -18.30 5.90 -4.97
C SER A 23 -17.48 5.74 -3.70
N TYR A 24 -16.34 5.06 -3.81
CA TYR A 24 -15.38 4.97 -2.71
C TYR A 24 -14.87 6.34 -2.29
N ALA A 25 -14.61 7.24 -3.26
CA ALA A 25 -14.14 8.59 -3.00
C ALA A 25 -15.04 9.40 -2.05
N ARG A 26 -16.34 9.09 -1.99
CA ARG A 26 -17.31 9.74 -1.10
C ARG A 26 -17.68 8.92 0.13
N ASN A 27 -17.19 7.69 0.26
CA ASN A 27 -17.56 6.74 1.32
C ASN A 27 -16.35 6.11 2.03
N SER A 28 -15.17 6.72 1.92
CA SER A 28 -13.90 6.22 2.51
C SER A 28 -13.45 6.95 3.78
N VAL A 29 -14.40 7.54 4.53
CA VAL A 29 -14.11 8.36 5.73
C VAL A 29 -13.45 7.55 6.84
N HIS A 30 -13.82 6.28 7.01
CA HIS A 30 -13.22 5.42 8.03
C HIS A 30 -11.74 5.15 7.72
N GLN A 31 -11.42 4.84 6.47
CA GLN A 31 -10.05 4.65 6.00
C GLN A 31 -9.26 5.97 6.06
N LYS A 32 -9.91 7.12 5.86
CA LYS A 32 -9.28 8.43 6.09
C LYS A 32 -8.86 8.60 7.55
N GLY A 33 -9.69 8.17 8.49
CA GLY A 33 -9.35 8.18 9.91
C GLY A 33 -8.07 7.37 10.22
N LEU A 34 -7.85 6.24 9.54
CA LEU A 34 -6.60 5.49 9.65
C LEU A 34 -5.40 6.25 9.09
N VAL A 35 -5.55 6.93 7.95
CA VAL A 35 -4.51 7.79 7.38
C VAL A 35 -4.13 8.91 8.35
N ASP A 36 -5.13 9.56 8.94
CA ASP A 36 -4.92 10.65 9.90
C ASP A 36 -4.21 10.13 11.16
N ALA A 37 -4.59 8.97 11.68
CA ALA A 37 -3.95 8.33 12.85
C ALA A 37 -2.51 7.85 12.57
N ALA A 38 -2.24 7.37 11.36
CA ALA A 38 -0.91 6.90 10.98
C ALA A 38 0.10 8.04 10.76
N LYS A 39 -0.36 9.29 10.62
CA LYS A 39 0.48 10.44 10.30
C LYS A 39 1.65 10.59 11.28
N GLN A 40 1.39 10.57 12.59
CA GLN A 40 2.45 10.74 13.58
C GLN A 40 3.49 9.62 13.51
N MET A 41 3.04 8.36 13.37
CA MET A 41 3.92 7.20 13.22
C MET A 41 4.83 7.35 11.98
N ILE A 42 4.28 7.76 10.84
CA ILE A 42 5.04 7.98 9.60
C ILE A 42 6.08 9.09 9.82
N ASN A 43 5.68 10.18 10.47
CA ASN A 43 6.57 11.30 10.77
C ASN A 43 7.78 10.84 11.60
N GLU A 44 7.53 10.11 12.68
CA GLU A 44 8.56 9.59 13.57
C GLU A 44 9.47 8.58 12.88
N ALA A 45 8.91 7.65 12.10
CA ALA A 45 9.67 6.67 11.35
C ALA A 45 10.62 7.33 10.34
N ILE A 46 10.14 8.33 9.58
CA ILE A 46 11.00 9.07 8.64
C ILE A 46 12.03 9.89 9.41
N ALA A 47 11.65 10.55 10.51
CA ALA A 47 12.56 11.37 11.30
C ALA A 47 13.71 10.56 11.92
N ASN A 48 13.44 9.34 12.39
CA ASN A 48 14.41 8.54 13.15
C ASN A 48 15.14 7.51 12.28
N GLU A 49 14.44 6.85 11.36
CA GLU A 49 14.97 5.66 10.66
C GLU A 49 15.46 5.95 9.24
N PHE A 50 14.94 7.01 8.59
CA PHE A 50 15.35 7.34 7.22
C PHE A 50 16.66 8.13 7.19
N ASP A 51 17.78 7.49 6.91
CA ASP A 51 19.07 8.19 6.78
C ASP A 51 19.27 8.74 5.36
N ILE A 52 19.21 10.07 5.24
CA ILE A 52 19.47 10.79 3.98
C ILE A 52 20.84 10.42 3.41
N LYS A 53 21.87 10.22 4.23
CA LYS A 53 23.24 9.94 3.75
C LYS A 53 23.33 8.63 3.00
N ASN A 54 22.58 7.62 3.44
CA ASN A 54 22.55 6.31 2.80
C ASN A 54 21.83 6.30 1.45
N GLN A 55 21.09 7.37 1.14
CA GLN A 55 20.35 7.51 -0.12
C GLN A 55 21.09 8.36 -1.17
N ILE A 56 22.26 8.92 -0.81
CA ILE A 56 23.06 9.79 -1.69
C ILE A 56 24.01 8.99 -2.59
N PHE A 57 24.25 7.71 -2.30
CA PHE A 57 25.30 6.93 -2.97
C PHE A 57 25.08 6.68 -4.47
N ASP A 58 23.90 6.97 -5.01
CA ASP A 58 23.63 6.86 -6.45
C ASP A 58 23.69 8.25 -7.10
N PHE A 59 24.87 8.61 -7.59
CA PHE A 59 25.19 9.88 -8.24
C PHE A 59 24.44 10.03 -9.58
N SER A 60 23.17 10.41 -9.54
CA SER A 60 22.54 11.13 -10.65
C SER A 60 22.53 12.62 -10.31
N SER A 61 22.77 13.46 -11.32
CA SER A 61 22.80 14.91 -11.18
C SER A 61 21.46 15.52 -10.75
N ASN A 62 20.38 14.73 -10.65
CA ASN A 62 19.05 15.10 -10.18
C ASN A 62 18.41 13.90 -9.41
N PRO A 63 18.58 13.81 -8.09
CA PRO A 63 18.06 12.70 -7.30
C PRO A 63 16.54 12.82 -7.15
N CYS A 64 15.86 11.72 -7.46
CA CYS A 64 14.41 11.61 -7.39
C CYS A 64 14.01 10.65 -6.26
N PHE A 65 13.28 11.17 -5.28
CA PHE A 65 12.70 10.40 -4.19
C PHE A 65 11.40 9.72 -4.66
N LYS A 66 11.45 8.40 -4.74
CA LYS A 66 10.36 7.56 -5.29
C LYS A 66 9.52 6.94 -4.18
N ILE A 67 8.22 7.23 -4.20
CA ILE A 67 7.20 6.73 -3.27
C ILE A 67 6.24 5.82 -4.03
N ALA A 68 5.82 4.70 -3.43
CA ALA A 68 4.71 3.90 -3.94
C ALA A 68 3.62 3.73 -2.88
N ASP A 69 2.36 3.96 -3.28
CA ASP A 69 1.18 3.58 -2.50
C ASP A 69 0.53 2.32 -3.10
N PHE A 70 0.56 1.21 -2.36
CA PHE A 70 0.01 -0.08 -2.76
C PHE A 70 -1.41 -0.25 -2.23
N GLY A 71 -2.38 -0.28 -3.15
CA GLY A 71 -3.81 -0.26 -2.86
C GLY A 71 -4.37 1.17 -2.77
N CYS A 72 -4.01 2.02 -3.73
CA CYS A 72 -4.33 3.45 -3.71
C CYS A 72 -5.82 3.76 -3.92
N SER A 73 -6.60 2.81 -4.46
CA SER A 73 -7.99 2.99 -4.88
C SER A 73 -8.12 4.20 -5.82
N VAL A 74 -9.15 5.03 -5.63
CA VAL A 74 -9.51 6.15 -6.53
C VAL A 74 -9.32 7.53 -5.90
N GLY A 75 -8.74 7.61 -4.70
CA GLY A 75 -8.68 8.84 -3.90
C GLY A 75 -9.93 9.08 -3.04
N PRO A 76 -9.93 10.12 -2.17
CA PRO A 76 -8.86 11.09 -1.97
C PRO A 76 -7.78 10.65 -0.98
N ASN A 77 -7.99 9.54 -0.25
CA ASN A 77 -7.14 9.14 0.88
C ASN A 77 -5.65 8.97 0.48
N THR A 78 -5.39 8.36 -0.68
CA THR A 78 -4.02 8.17 -1.20
C THR A 78 -3.26 9.49 -1.37
N PHE A 79 -3.94 10.57 -1.82
CA PHE A 79 -3.32 11.88 -1.98
C PHE A 79 -2.92 12.49 -0.63
N ILE A 80 -3.76 12.31 0.39
CA ILE A 80 -3.49 12.78 1.75
C ILE A 80 -2.27 12.04 2.33
N SER A 81 -2.24 10.71 2.19
CA SER A 81 -1.13 9.88 2.66
C SER A 81 0.19 10.28 2.00
N VAL A 82 0.20 10.38 0.67
CA VAL A 82 1.39 10.76 -0.11
C VAL A 82 1.87 12.17 0.25
N GLN A 83 0.96 13.14 0.38
CA GLN A 83 1.34 14.49 0.76
C GLN A 83 1.97 14.53 2.15
N ASN A 84 1.39 13.81 3.12
CA ASN A 84 1.97 13.70 4.46
C ASN A 84 3.41 13.13 4.41
N ILE A 85 3.66 12.09 3.62
CA ILE A 85 5.01 11.51 3.45
C ILE A 85 5.97 12.54 2.85
N ILE A 86 5.56 13.21 1.75
CA ILE A 86 6.39 14.20 1.04
C ILE A 86 6.76 15.37 1.96
N ASP A 87 5.80 15.89 2.73
CA ASP A 87 6.02 17.05 3.61
C ASP A 87 7.09 16.73 4.67
N VAL A 88 7.04 15.52 5.24
CA VAL A 88 8.02 15.09 6.25
C VAL A 88 9.39 14.87 5.63
N VAL A 89 9.47 14.17 4.49
CA VAL A 89 10.74 13.95 3.79
C VAL A 89 11.35 15.30 3.43
N LYS A 90 10.57 16.20 2.82
CA LYS A 90 11.02 17.54 2.46
C LYS A 90 11.55 18.31 3.67
N SER A 91 10.83 18.29 4.79
CA SER A 91 11.25 18.93 6.04
C SER A 91 12.57 18.35 6.55
N LYS A 92 12.75 17.03 6.45
CA LYS A 92 13.99 16.36 6.86
C LYS A 92 15.18 16.77 5.99
N TYR A 93 15.00 16.85 4.66
CA TYR A 93 16.04 17.36 3.74
C TYR A 93 16.39 18.82 4.03
N GLN A 94 15.39 19.67 4.29
CA GLN A 94 15.63 21.08 4.64
C GLN A 94 16.42 21.20 5.94
N LEU A 95 16.04 20.47 6.99
CA LEU A 95 16.75 20.48 8.26
C LEU A 95 18.19 19.97 8.10
N PHE A 96 18.38 18.90 7.34
CA PHE A 96 19.71 18.35 7.04
C PHE A 96 20.59 19.40 6.35
N ASN A 97 20.06 20.11 5.35
CA ASN A 97 20.81 21.14 4.63
C ASN A 97 21.16 22.36 5.49
N LEU A 98 20.38 22.66 6.53
CA LEU A 98 20.62 23.77 7.46
C LEU A 98 21.61 23.43 8.57
N THR A 99 21.65 22.17 9.00
CA THR A 99 22.36 21.74 10.22
C THR A 99 23.62 20.91 9.96
N SER A 100 23.74 20.29 8.79
CA SER A 100 24.86 19.42 8.45
C SER A 100 26.01 20.22 7.83
N SER A 101 27.24 19.99 8.30
CA SER A 101 28.45 20.50 7.65
C SER A 101 28.65 19.93 6.24
N ASN A 102 28.05 18.78 5.95
CA ASN A 102 28.00 18.14 4.63
C ASN A 102 26.60 18.34 4.02
N SER A 103 26.15 19.59 3.92
CA SER A 103 24.90 19.95 3.27
C SER A 103 24.93 19.51 1.79
N ILE A 104 23.83 18.97 1.29
CA ILE A 104 23.72 18.59 -0.12
C ILE A 104 23.20 19.75 -0.99
N GLY A 105 22.63 20.79 -0.37
CA GLY A 105 22.23 22.01 -1.08
C GLY A 105 20.99 21.87 -1.98
N TYR A 106 20.31 20.72 -1.99
CA TYR A 106 19.08 20.50 -2.76
C TYR A 106 18.01 19.75 -1.97
N ILE A 107 16.77 19.80 -2.47
CA ILE A 107 15.63 18.96 -2.08
C ILE A 107 15.34 18.06 -3.30
N PRO A 108 15.19 16.74 -3.14
CA PRO A 108 14.96 15.84 -4.28
C PRO A 108 13.62 16.14 -4.97
N GLU A 109 13.53 15.85 -6.25
CA GLU A 109 12.24 15.75 -6.93
C GLU A 109 11.47 14.54 -6.41
N PHE A 110 10.14 14.59 -6.39
CA PHE A 110 9.31 13.50 -5.91
C PHE A 110 8.59 12.81 -7.06
N GLN A 111 8.67 11.48 -7.11
CA GLN A 111 7.88 10.65 -8.02
C GLN A 111 7.03 9.69 -7.21
N VAL A 112 5.73 9.71 -7.46
CA VAL A 112 4.74 8.91 -6.77
C VAL A 112 4.14 7.90 -7.73
N PHE A 113 4.15 6.65 -7.31
CA PHE A 113 3.52 5.54 -8.00
C PHE A 113 2.25 5.14 -7.25
N PHE A 114 1.10 5.27 -7.90
CA PHE A 114 -0.17 4.80 -7.38
C PHE A 114 -0.44 3.40 -7.93
N ASN A 115 -0.36 2.38 -7.08
CA ASN A 115 -0.63 1.00 -7.44
C ASN A 115 -2.02 0.57 -6.95
N ASP A 116 -2.74 -0.11 -7.82
CA ASP A 116 -3.92 -0.89 -7.48
C ASP A 116 -4.10 -2.01 -8.52
N TYR A 117 -5.13 -2.84 -8.38
CA TYR A 117 -5.51 -3.82 -9.39
C TYR A 117 -5.73 -3.18 -10.77
N ILE A 118 -5.53 -3.98 -11.82
CA ILE A 118 -5.71 -3.54 -13.22
C ILE A 118 -7.10 -2.94 -13.45
N ASP A 119 -8.13 -3.52 -12.83
CA ASP A 119 -9.53 -3.12 -12.97
C ASP A 119 -9.92 -1.92 -12.10
N ASN A 120 -8.98 -1.33 -11.34
CA ASN A 120 -9.24 -0.11 -10.59
C ASN A 120 -9.54 1.06 -11.53
N ASP A 121 -10.36 2.00 -11.07
CA ASP A 121 -10.71 3.20 -11.83
C ASP A 121 -9.61 4.27 -11.75
N PHE A 122 -8.50 4.00 -12.44
CA PHE A 122 -7.39 4.95 -12.57
C PHE A 122 -7.82 6.25 -13.28
N ASN A 123 -8.89 6.25 -14.07
CA ASN A 123 -9.38 7.48 -14.71
C ASN A 123 -9.89 8.46 -13.65
N THR A 124 -10.70 8.00 -12.70
CA THR A 124 -11.15 8.83 -11.57
C THR A 124 -9.96 9.26 -10.70
N LEU A 125 -9.03 8.35 -10.40
CA LEU A 125 -7.82 8.69 -9.65
C LEU A 125 -7.02 9.83 -10.34
N LEU A 126 -6.71 9.68 -11.63
CA LEU A 126 -5.87 10.63 -12.35
C LEU A 126 -6.59 11.98 -12.58
N LYS A 127 -7.91 11.98 -12.78
CA LYS A 127 -8.72 13.21 -12.88
C LYS A 127 -8.82 13.97 -11.56
N SER A 128 -8.72 13.27 -10.43
CA SER A 128 -8.84 13.87 -9.08
C SER A 128 -7.50 14.27 -8.45
N LEU A 129 -6.39 14.13 -9.17
CA LEU A 129 -5.08 14.55 -8.69
C LEU A 129 -5.08 16.02 -8.24
N PRO A 130 -4.47 16.35 -7.09
CA PRO A 130 -4.36 17.74 -6.65
C PRO A 130 -3.66 18.61 -7.72
N PRO A 131 -4.26 19.74 -8.15
CA PRO A 131 -3.66 20.62 -9.16
C PRO A 131 -2.33 21.23 -8.72
N SER A 132 -2.19 21.55 -7.43
CA SER A 132 -1.02 22.19 -6.82
C SER A 132 0.03 21.21 -6.30
N ARG A 133 -0.02 19.94 -6.71
CA ARG A 133 0.94 18.92 -6.28
C ARG A 133 2.36 19.27 -6.71
N ASN A 134 3.32 18.96 -5.85
CA ASN A 134 4.76 19.17 -6.07
C ASN A 134 5.50 17.85 -6.37
N TYR A 135 4.82 16.91 -7.01
CA TYR A 135 5.36 15.59 -7.34
C TYR A 135 4.84 15.08 -8.69
N HIS A 136 5.67 14.28 -9.35
CA HIS A 136 5.32 13.54 -10.55
C HIS A 136 4.53 12.29 -10.21
N VAL A 137 3.68 11.84 -11.12
CA VAL A 137 2.75 10.73 -10.87
C VAL A 137 2.84 9.70 -11.99
N ALA A 138 2.80 8.42 -11.61
CA ALA A 138 2.52 7.31 -12.52
C ALA A 138 1.53 6.33 -11.87
N ALA A 139 0.62 5.78 -12.67
CA ALA A 139 -0.24 4.66 -12.26
C ALA A 139 0.48 3.34 -12.54
N VAL A 140 0.37 2.38 -11.63
CA VAL A 140 1.01 1.06 -11.74
C VAL A 140 -0.07 -0.02 -11.54
N PRO A 141 -0.74 -0.47 -12.62
CA PRO A 141 -1.78 -1.47 -12.53
C PRO A 141 -1.19 -2.87 -12.29
N GLY A 142 -1.65 -3.58 -11.25
CA GLY A 142 -1.22 -4.94 -10.95
C GLY A 142 -1.38 -5.32 -9.48
N SER A 143 -1.40 -6.62 -9.18
CA SER A 143 -1.48 -7.08 -7.78
C SER A 143 -0.16 -6.83 -7.05
N PHE A 144 -0.24 -6.21 -5.88
CA PHE A 144 0.92 -6.02 -5.01
C PHE A 144 1.42 -7.33 -4.36
N HIS A 145 0.72 -8.46 -4.48
CA HIS A 145 1.28 -9.74 -4.00
C HIS A 145 2.46 -10.21 -4.86
N GLY A 146 2.64 -9.64 -6.06
CA GLY A 146 3.78 -9.89 -6.95
C GLY A 146 4.73 -8.70 -7.06
N ARG A 147 5.75 -8.85 -7.91
CA ARG A 147 6.67 -7.77 -8.32
C ARG A 147 5.97 -6.80 -9.29
N LEU A 148 6.14 -5.51 -9.04
CA LEU A 148 5.60 -4.39 -9.81
C LEU A 148 6.68 -3.42 -10.29
N PHE A 149 7.84 -3.38 -9.61
CA PHE A 149 8.93 -2.46 -9.90
C PHE A 149 10.24 -3.20 -10.17
N PRO A 150 11.20 -2.59 -10.90
CA PRO A 150 12.58 -3.06 -10.94
C PRO A 150 13.19 -3.13 -9.53
N LYS A 151 14.33 -3.82 -9.41
CA LYS A 151 15.00 -3.94 -8.12
C LYS A 151 15.48 -2.56 -7.65
N SER A 152 15.47 -2.34 -6.34
CA SER A 152 16.04 -1.14 -5.69
C SER A 152 15.58 0.18 -6.36
N THR A 153 14.27 0.33 -6.55
CA THR A 153 13.66 1.49 -7.22
C THR A 153 12.98 2.44 -6.25
N LEU A 154 12.38 1.93 -5.16
CA LEU A 154 11.51 2.70 -4.29
C LEU A 154 12.23 3.06 -2.98
N HIS A 155 12.08 4.31 -2.54
CA HIS A 155 12.67 4.83 -1.30
C HIS A 155 11.70 4.72 -0.13
N PHE A 156 10.41 4.92 -0.42
CA PHE A 156 9.34 4.79 0.56
C PHE A 156 8.18 4.02 -0.03
N MET A 157 7.72 3.00 0.68
CA MET A 157 6.57 2.19 0.33
C MET A 157 5.50 2.39 1.38
N TYR A 158 4.27 2.59 0.94
CA TYR A 158 3.13 2.81 1.79
C TYR A 158 1.99 1.88 1.37
N THR A 159 1.24 1.40 2.34
CA THR A 159 -0.04 0.74 2.09
C THR A 159 -0.97 0.99 3.25
N SER A 160 -2.23 1.32 2.95
CA SER A 160 -3.25 1.52 3.96
C SER A 160 -4.55 0.83 3.57
N SER A 161 -5.10 0.05 4.49
CA SER A 161 -6.38 -0.64 4.31
C SER A 161 -6.44 -1.53 3.06
N ALA A 162 -5.31 -2.12 2.66
CA ALA A 162 -5.23 -2.97 1.46
C ALA A 162 -4.75 -4.39 1.77
N LEU A 163 -3.74 -4.56 2.64
CA LEU A 163 -3.11 -5.88 2.91
C LEU A 163 -4.01 -6.94 3.57
N HIS A 164 -5.18 -6.57 4.08
CA HIS A 164 -6.16 -7.54 4.59
C HIS A 164 -6.97 -8.21 3.47
N TRP A 165 -6.90 -7.69 2.24
CA TRP A 165 -7.47 -8.32 1.05
C TRP A 165 -6.56 -9.43 0.55
N LEU A 166 -6.97 -10.68 0.79
CA LEU A 166 -6.26 -11.86 0.31
C LEU A 166 -6.22 -11.91 -1.22
N SER A 167 -5.18 -12.53 -1.75
CA SER A 167 -5.03 -12.77 -3.20
C SER A 167 -6.14 -13.68 -3.74
N ARG A 168 -6.69 -14.54 -2.88
CA ARG A 168 -7.76 -15.49 -3.18
C ARG A 168 -8.52 -15.92 -1.94
N VAL A 169 -9.72 -16.48 -2.15
CA VAL A 169 -10.43 -17.22 -1.11
C VAL A 169 -9.72 -18.56 -0.87
N PRO A 170 -9.46 -18.98 0.39
CA PRO A 170 -8.89 -20.29 0.66
C PRO A 170 -9.75 -21.42 0.06
N GLN A 171 -9.12 -22.39 -0.61
CA GLN A 171 -9.87 -23.45 -1.31
C GLN A 171 -10.66 -24.32 -0.32
N GLU A 172 -10.07 -24.55 0.84
CA GLU A 172 -10.58 -25.39 1.91
C GLU A 172 -11.88 -24.84 2.50
N VAL A 173 -12.14 -23.54 2.39
CA VAL A 173 -13.36 -22.94 2.95
C VAL A 173 -14.56 -23.01 2.02
N VAL A 174 -14.33 -23.27 0.72
CA VAL A 174 -15.41 -23.46 -0.28
C VAL A 174 -15.69 -24.92 -0.61
N ASP A 175 -14.74 -25.81 -0.34
CA ASP A 175 -14.89 -27.24 -0.55
C ASP A 175 -15.83 -27.86 0.49
N LYS A 176 -16.99 -28.37 0.06
CA LYS A 176 -18.00 -28.98 0.93
C LYS A 176 -17.52 -30.24 1.66
N SER A 177 -16.47 -30.89 1.17
CA SER A 177 -15.87 -32.07 1.78
C SER A 177 -14.80 -31.72 2.82
N SER A 178 -14.32 -30.48 2.83
CA SER A 178 -13.27 -30.02 3.74
C SER A 178 -13.82 -29.80 5.15
N PRO A 179 -13.04 -30.14 6.21
CA PRO A 179 -13.39 -29.78 7.58
C PRO A 179 -13.38 -28.26 7.82
N ALA A 180 -12.80 -27.48 6.90
CA ALA A 180 -12.84 -26.02 6.92
C ALA A 180 -14.00 -25.41 6.09
N TRP A 181 -14.93 -26.23 5.58
CA TRP A 181 -16.06 -25.71 4.80
C TRP A 181 -16.86 -24.66 5.57
N ASN A 182 -16.86 -23.41 5.10
CA ASN A 182 -17.47 -22.28 5.79
C ASN A 182 -18.97 -22.15 5.47
N LYS A 183 -19.73 -23.21 5.72
CA LYS A 183 -21.16 -23.31 5.36
C LYS A 183 -21.97 -22.14 5.90
N GLY A 184 -22.65 -21.42 5.00
CA GLY A 184 -23.59 -20.36 5.35
C GLY A 184 -22.96 -19.07 5.87
N LYS A 185 -21.63 -18.93 5.78
CA LYS A 185 -20.88 -17.75 6.21
C LYS A 185 -20.07 -17.20 5.04
N ILE A 186 -19.88 -15.89 5.02
CA ILE A 186 -19.16 -15.18 3.96
C ILE A 186 -17.75 -14.72 4.38
N TYR A 187 -17.40 -14.88 5.66
CA TYR A 187 -16.14 -14.42 6.24
C TYR A 187 -15.71 -15.32 7.43
N CYS A 188 -14.43 -15.22 7.81
CA CYS A 188 -13.88 -15.88 8.99
C CYS A 188 -14.32 -15.15 10.27
N THR A 189 -15.26 -15.72 11.02
CA THR A 189 -15.73 -15.11 12.27
C THR A 189 -14.89 -15.48 13.50
N GLY A 190 -13.79 -16.22 13.34
CA GLY A 190 -12.99 -16.76 14.45
C GLY A 190 -13.60 -17.97 15.18
N THR A 191 -14.90 -18.24 14.98
CA THR A 191 -15.62 -19.31 15.70
C THR A 191 -15.26 -20.74 15.30
N SER A 192 -14.68 -20.95 14.12
CA SER A 192 -14.23 -22.27 13.65
C SER A 192 -12.74 -22.25 13.47
N LYS A 193 -12.03 -23.09 14.23
CA LYS A 193 -10.57 -23.17 14.14
C LYS A 193 -10.11 -23.53 12.73
N GLN A 194 -10.77 -24.49 12.07
CA GLN A 194 -10.41 -24.94 10.72
C GLN A 194 -10.55 -23.82 9.68
N VAL A 195 -11.63 -23.03 9.78
CA VAL A 195 -11.81 -21.84 8.93
C VAL A 195 -10.74 -20.80 9.23
N SER A 196 -10.49 -20.50 10.51
CA SER A 196 -9.46 -19.55 10.93
C SER A 196 -8.07 -19.94 10.44
N ASP A 197 -7.70 -21.22 10.57
CA ASP A 197 -6.42 -21.75 10.10
C ASP A 197 -6.28 -21.64 8.58
N ALA A 198 -7.36 -21.90 7.81
CA ALA A 198 -7.34 -21.77 6.35
C ALA A 198 -7.14 -20.31 5.89
N TYR A 199 -7.88 -19.36 6.49
CA TYR A 199 -7.70 -17.93 6.21
C TYR A 199 -6.32 -17.43 6.63
N PHE A 200 -5.82 -17.87 7.80
CA PHE A 200 -4.48 -17.52 8.27
C PHE A 200 -3.38 -18.07 7.37
N GLY A 201 -3.52 -19.32 6.89
CA GLY A 201 -2.59 -19.93 5.94
C GLY A 201 -2.50 -19.16 4.62
N GLN A 202 -3.64 -18.70 4.11
CA GLN A 202 -3.68 -17.86 2.91
C GLN A 202 -3.06 -16.48 3.17
N PHE A 203 -3.40 -15.82 4.29
CA PHE A 203 -2.80 -14.55 4.69
C PHE A 203 -1.27 -14.64 4.81
N LYS A 204 -0.76 -15.71 5.43
CA LYS A 204 0.69 -15.94 5.55
C LYS A 204 1.34 -16.04 4.18
N THR A 205 0.76 -16.81 3.26
CA THR A 205 1.26 -16.96 1.89
C THR A 205 1.28 -15.62 1.15
N ASP A 206 0.22 -14.82 1.31
CA ASP A 206 0.09 -13.51 0.67
C ASP A 206 1.08 -12.48 1.24
N MET A 207 1.25 -12.45 2.56
CA MET A 207 2.22 -11.59 3.24
C MET A 207 3.66 -11.97 2.89
N ASP A 208 3.98 -13.26 2.87
CA ASP A 208 5.30 -13.74 2.45
C ASP A 208 5.59 -13.29 1.00
N SER A 209 4.61 -13.43 0.10
CA SER A 209 4.75 -13.00 -1.30
C SER A 209 4.93 -11.48 -1.42
N PHE A 210 4.10 -10.71 -0.72
CA PHE A 210 4.18 -9.25 -0.67
C PHE A 210 5.55 -8.79 -0.15
N LEU A 211 5.98 -9.27 1.02
CA LEU A 211 7.25 -8.86 1.63
C LEU A 211 8.46 -9.26 0.77
N ASN A 212 8.45 -10.46 0.18
CA ASN A 212 9.52 -10.90 -0.74
C ASN A 212 9.60 -10.03 -2.01
N ALA A 213 8.46 -9.55 -2.52
CA ALA A 213 8.44 -8.64 -3.65
C ALA A 213 8.95 -7.24 -3.24
N ARG A 214 8.44 -6.69 -2.12
CA ARG A 214 8.86 -5.37 -1.61
C ARG A 214 10.34 -5.34 -1.25
N ALA A 215 10.88 -6.39 -0.63
CA ALA A 215 12.30 -6.47 -0.27
C ALA A 215 13.24 -6.33 -1.48
N GLN A 216 12.80 -6.77 -2.67
CA GLN A 216 13.60 -6.63 -3.90
C GLN A 216 13.48 -5.23 -4.51
N GLU A 217 12.33 -4.57 -4.34
CA GLU A 217 12.00 -3.29 -4.97
C GLU A 217 12.45 -2.09 -4.13
N LEU A 218 12.61 -2.29 -2.83
CA LEU A 218 13.05 -1.27 -1.88
C LEU A 218 14.56 -1.07 -2.02
N VAL A 219 14.98 0.19 -2.00
CA VAL A 219 16.40 0.54 -1.88
C VAL A 219 16.92 0.14 -0.50
N ILE A 220 18.23 -0.06 -0.38
CA ILE A 220 18.86 -0.26 0.93
C ILE A 220 18.60 0.98 1.80
N GLY A 221 18.11 0.77 3.02
CA GLY A 221 17.73 1.86 3.93
C GLY A 221 16.42 2.58 3.59
N GLY A 222 15.67 2.10 2.59
CA GLY A 222 14.30 2.56 2.34
C GLY A 222 13.34 2.11 3.45
N LEU A 223 12.16 2.72 3.49
CA LEU A 223 11.13 2.42 4.50
C LEU A 223 9.87 1.82 3.87
N LEU A 224 9.27 0.86 4.58
CA LEU A 224 7.97 0.27 4.27
C LEU A 224 7.01 0.52 5.44
N CYS A 225 5.94 1.26 5.22
CA CYS A 225 4.90 1.55 6.20
C CYS A 225 3.61 0.78 5.87
N LEU A 226 3.13 -0.01 6.83
CA LEU A 226 1.94 -0.85 6.70
C LEU A 226 0.86 -0.37 7.67
N VAL A 227 -0.29 0.03 7.16
CA VAL A 227 -1.46 0.40 7.96
C VAL A 227 -2.62 -0.52 7.59
N MET A 228 -3.03 -1.40 8.50
CA MET A 228 -4.09 -2.37 8.21
C MET A 228 -4.98 -2.64 9.42
N PHE A 229 -6.18 -3.12 9.14
CA PHE A 229 -7.06 -3.67 10.16
C PHE A 229 -6.48 -4.99 10.67
N GLY A 230 -6.51 -5.17 11.98
CA GLY A 230 -6.07 -6.39 12.65
C GLY A 230 -6.97 -6.69 13.84
N LEU A 231 -6.67 -7.79 14.53
CA LEU A 231 -7.30 -8.10 15.81
C LEU A 231 -6.61 -7.29 16.92
N PRO A 232 -7.38 -6.77 17.90
CA PRO A 232 -6.80 -6.21 19.12
C PRO A 232 -5.92 -7.24 19.86
N ASN A 233 -4.89 -6.76 20.55
CA ASN A 233 -4.06 -7.62 21.39
C ASN A 233 -4.90 -8.34 22.45
N GLY A 234 -4.70 -9.65 22.60
CA GLY A 234 -5.35 -10.47 23.64
C GLY A 234 -6.74 -11.02 23.26
N ILE A 235 -7.15 -10.88 21.99
CA ILE A 235 -8.28 -11.59 21.38
C ILE A 235 -7.72 -12.74 20.53
#